data_AF-A0A6B0Z3Y5-F1
#
_entry.id   AF-A0A6B0Z3Y5-F1
#
_cell.length_a   1.000
_cell.length_b   1.000
_cell.length_c   1.000
_cell.angle_alpha   90.00
_cell.angle_beta   90.00
_cell.angle_gamma   90.00
#
_symmetry.space_group_name_H-M   'P 1'
#
loop_
_entity.id
_entity.type
_entity.pdbx_description
1 polymer ?
#
loop_
_entity_poly.entity_id
_entity_poly.type
_entity_poly.pdbx_seq_one_letter_code
_entity_poly.pdbx_strand_id
1 'polypeptide(L)' 'MASTIEWTDETWNPVTGCTRVSPGCDNCYMFALYPRLRGMSVPGYEEAPDVVQ' A
#
# COMPACT_ATOMS: atom_id res chain seq x y z
N MET A 1 -8.76 -2.39 -12.36
CA MET A 1 -8.00 -3.58 -12.82
C MET A 1 -8.86 -4.76 -12.41
N ALA A 2 -9.41 -5.54 -13.36
CA ALA A 2 -10.44 -6.53 -13.04
C ALA A 2 -9.89 -7.61 -12.08
N SER A 3 -10.61 -7.82 -10.98
CA SER A 3 -10.28 -8.77 -9.93
C SER A 3 -10.52 -10.21 -10.39
N THR A 4 -9.64 -11.11 -9.96
CA THR A 4 -9.76 -12.56 -10.20
C THR A 4 -10.51 -13.28 -9.08
N ILE A 5 -10.98 -12.55 -8.07
CA ILE A 5 -11.74 -13.07 -6.93
C ILE A 5 -13.19 -13.27 -7.38
N GLU A 6 -13.76 -14.48 -7.21
CA GLU A 6 -15.02 -14.86 -7.86
C GLU A 6 -16.23 -13.97 -7.55
N TRP A 7 -16.21 -13.25 -6.41
CA TRP A 7 -17.33 -12.46 -5.92
C TRP A 7 -17.15 -10.93 -6.04
N THR A 8 -16.00 -10.44 -6.53
CA THR A 8 -15.79 -8.99 -6.70
C THR A 8 -15.08 -8.67 -8.01
N ASP A 9 -15.57 -7.63 -8.69
CA ASP A 9 -15.03 -7.16 -9.96
C ASP A 9 -13.75 -6.35 -9.78
N GLU A 10 -13.55 -5.69 -8.63
CA GLU A 10 -12.35 -4.91 -8.33
C GLU A 10 -11.98 -4.95 -6.84
N THR A 11 -10.71 -4.72 -6.56
CA THR A 11 -10.21 -4.45 -5.20
C THR A 11 -9.49 -3.12 -5.21
N TRP A 12 -9.72 -2.32 -4.18
CA TRP A 12 -9.15 -0.99 -4.04
C TRP A 12 -8.70 -0.78 -2.60
N ASN A 13 -7.48 -0.24 -2.45
CA ASN A 13 -6.99 0.28 -1.18
C ASN A 13 -7.28 1.78 -1.06
N PRO A 14 -8.20 2.24 -0.18
CA PRO A 14 -8.60 3.63 -0.08
C PRO A 14 -7.51 4.55 0.50
N VAL A 15 -6.43 4.00 1.06
CA VAL A 15 -5.37 4.77 1.69
C VAL A 15 -4.00 4.25 1.25
N THR A 16 -3.21 5.09 0.62
CA THR A 16 -1.82 4.82 0.25
C THR A 16 -0.94 5.86 0.91
N GLY A 17 -0.67 5.69 2.21
CA GLY A 17 0.02 6.73 2.97
C GLY A 17 -0.21 6.70 4.49
N CYS A 18 0.82 6.99 5.27
CA CYS A 18 0.75 7.24 6.72
C CYS A 18 2.05 7.84 7.26
N THR A 19 1.96 8.85 8.12
CA THR A 19 3.12 9.37 8.85
C THR A 19 3.53 8.42 9.98
N ARG A 20 4.82 8.14 10.12
CA ARG A 20 5.36 7.35 11.24
C ARG A 20 5.39 8.19 12.52
N VAL A 21 4.47 7.92 13.45
CA VAL A 21 4.28 8.72 14.67
C VAL A 21 4.72 8.04 15.96
N SER A 22 4.95 6.72 15.95
CA SER A 22 5.29 5.96 17.16
C SER A 22 6.09 4.69 16.87
N PRO A 23 6.71 4.05 17.88
CA PRO A 23 7.38 2.75 17.72
C PRO A 23 6.46 1.62 17.21
N GLY A 24 5.15 1.79 17.30
CA GLY A 24 4.20 0.83 16.70
C GLY A 24 4.27 0.75 15.17
N CYS A 25 4.90 1.74 14.51
CA CYS A 25 5.06 1.77 13.06
C CYS A 25 6.12 0.78 12.53
N ASP A 26 7.03 0.28 13.39
CA ASP A 26 8.20 -0.51 12.97
C ASP A 26 7.81 -1.83 12.27
N ASN A 27 6.63 -2.37 12.57
CA ASN A 27 6.09 -3.58 11.97
C ASN A 27 4.79 -3.33 11.17
N CYS A 28 4.56 -2.09 10.73
CA CYS A 28 3.38 -1.75 9.95
C CYS A 28 3.41 -2.44 8.58
N TYR A 29 2.30 -3.12 8.23
CA TYR A 29 2.19 -3.88 6.99
C TYR A 29 2.42 -3.05 5.73
N MET A 30 2.05 -1.76 5.75
CA MET A 30 2.19 -0.87 4.59
C MET A 30 3.66 -0.59 4.26
N PHE A 31 4.48 -0.33 5.27
CA PHE A 31 5.92 -0.10 5.08
C PHE A 31 6.65 -1.41 4.73
N ALA A 32 6.23 -2.54 5.31
CA ALA A 32 6.80 -3.85 4.98
C ALA A 32 6.49 -4.28 3.54
N LEU A 33 5.29 -3.98 3.03
CA LEU A 33 4.88 -4.34 1.67
C LEU A 33 5.34 -3.33 0.61
N TYR A 34 5.66 -2.09 0.98
CA TYR A 34 6.05 -1.03 0.05
C TYR A 34 7.13 -1.45 -0.97
N PRO A 35 8.27 -2.05 -0.59
CA PRO A 35 9.30 -2.44 -1.56
C PRO A 35 8.79 -3.40 -2.63
N ARG A 36 7.89 -4.32 -2.24
CA ARG A 36 7.27 -5.27 -3.15
C ARG A 36 6.29 -4.57 -4.09
N LEU A 37 5.41 -3.72 -3.56
CA LEU A 37 4.38 -3.03 -4.34
C LEU A 37 5.00 -2.06 -5.34
N ARG A 38 6.06 -1.34 -4.94
CA ARG A 38 6.85 -0.50 -5.83
C ARG A 38 7.53 -1.33 -6.93
N GLY A 39 8.13 -2.47 -6.58
CA GLY A 39 8.74 -3.38 -7.55
C GLY A 39 7.75 -3.99 -8.55
N MET A 40 6.48 -4.13 -8.15
CA MET A 40 5.37 -4.55 -9.00
C MET A 40 4.74 -3.40 -9.79
N SER A 41 5.23 -2.16 -9.67
CA SER A 41 4.66 -0.96 -10.28
C SER A 41 3.16 -0.78 -9.99
N VAL A 42 2.75 -1.06 -8.74
CA VAL A 42 1.36 -0.84 -8.32
C VAL A 42 1.09 0.67 -8.26
N PRO A 43 0.02 1.17 -8.92
CA PRO A 43 -0.32 2.60 -8.88
C PRO A 43 -0.52 3.11 -7.44
N GLY A 44 0.02 4.30 -7.13
CA GLY A 44 -0.04 4.91 -5.80
C GLY A 44 1.05 4.47 -4.82
N TYR A 45 1.97 3.60 -5.25
CA TYR A 45 3.14 3.16 -4.49
C TYR A 45 4.46 3.55 -5.16
N GLU A 46 4.47 4.63 -5.94
CA GLU A 46 5.66 5.19 -6.57
C GLU A 46 6.62 5.75 -5.52
N GLU A 47 6.07 6.41 -4.51
CA GLU A 47 6.74 7.08 -3.40
C GLU A 47 6.52 6.34 -2.08
N ALA A 48 7.38 6.60 -1.09
CA ALA A 48 7.32 5.91 0.19
C ALA A 48 6.03 6.28 0.96
N PRO A 49 5.46 5.37 1.78
CA PRO A 49 4.18 5.62 2.44
C PRO A 49 4.19 6.80 3.42
N ASP A 50 5.35 7.26 3.89
CA ASP A 50 5.48 8.44 4.74
C ASP A 50 5.52 9.77 3.99
N VAL A 51 5.61 9.73 2.65
CA VAL A 51 5.60 10.91 1.78
C VAL A 51 4.19 11.18 1.22
N VAL A 52 3.45 10.11 0.93
CA VAL A 52 2.09 10.18 0.39
C VAL A 52 1.09 10.14 1.56
N GLN A 53 0.09 11.02 1.59
CA GLN A 53 -1.02 11.00 2.56
C GLN A 53 -2.37 11.15 1.85
#